data_AF-A0A5S9XKF9-F1
#
_entry.id   AF-A0A5S9XKF9-F1
#
_cell.length_a   1.000
_cell.length_b   1.000
_cell.length_c   1.000
_cell.angle_alpha   90.00
_cell.angle_beta   90.00
_cell.angle_gamma   90.00
#
_symmetry.space_group_name_H-M   'P 1'
#
loop_
_entity.id
_entity.type
_entity.pdbx_description
1 polymer ?
#
loop_
_entity_poly.entity_id
_entity_poly.type
_entity_poly.pdbx_seq_one_letter_code
_entity_poly.pdbx_strand_id
1 'polypeptide(L)'
;MAEIKNAKVEQRQTKIRNVPVAVTPEGFWCCPSPVAFQKTLKSHNSLTKHKQSSPPLQPPKPEKKPSSTTIRSVIASDETQQNLGSFDTVHSIAVPATVQERPQRQKVETLPRKVAIEFGEPGSSDAKVILVGKQGFCVKLSVHKKVLVDHSCFFAKKLAEKDSVFACLEIESCEDAELYVETIGLMYCKDMKQRLMKQNVSRVLRVLKVAEVLGFSSCIQSCLDYLEAVPWVGEEEEEKVISSILRLKTEGVGVTPVLKRVASNAVDPPKETLSRIIELVLRSKEEKSRREMKSIVLKLLREQNGANVADNFNDTIYSSCQTCLDSVLSLFKQASEGEKPETDTKQIAVEADNLTWLLDVLAERQAAEEFSVTWANQKELALLHEKLPLMSRYHISRVTSRLFIGIGRGELLPSKDTRLLLLTTWLQPLFNDYNWLQHGCRSFDGKLVEEGIGRTILTLPLEDQQSILLSWLGSFLNGGDGCPNLQRAFEVWWRRSFIRPYSDRQANGSCQTDSTSKEE
;
A
#
# COMPACT_ATOMS: atom_id res chain seq x y z
N MET A 1 30.84 -1.71 -87.59
CA MET A 1 29.43 -1.67 -87.11
C MET A 1 29.47 -1.75 -85.59
N ALA A 2 28.48 -1.20 -84.88
CA ALA A 2 28.50 -1.21 -83.42
C ALA A 2 28.19 -2.62 -82.88
N GLU A 3 29.07 -3.16 -82.04
CA GLU A 3 28.83 -4.41 -81.31
C GLU A 3 28.62 -4.13 -79.81
N ILE A 4 27.63 -4.81 -79.24
CA ILE A 4 27.26 -4.74 -77.82
C ILE A 4 27.77 -6.00 -77.13
N LYS A 5 28.41 -5.89 -75.95
CA LYS A 5 28.51 -7.01 -74.99
C LYS A 5 28.76 -6.60 -73.52
N ASN A 6 27.66 -6.59 -72.77
CA ASN A 6 27.41 -7.07 -71.40
C ASN A 6 28.48 -7.03 -70.28
N ALA A 7 28.01 -6.62 -69.10
CA ALA A 7 28.72 -6.60 -67.82
C ALA A 7 28.55 -7.89 -66.98
N LYS A 8 29.30 -8.00 -65.87
CA LYS A 8 29.25 -9.08 -64.89
C LYS A 8 29.04 -8.52 -63.47
N VAL A 9 28.32 -9.24 -62.61
CA VAL A 9 27.86 -8.80 -61.26
C VAL A 9 28.69 -9.47 -60.16
N GLU A 10 28.91 -8.77 -59.04
CA GLU A 10 29.72 -9.23 -57.91
C GLU A 10 28.95 -9.19 -56.56
N GLN A 11 29.27 -10.10 -55.64
CA GLN A 11 28.50 -10.42 -54.42
C GLN A 11 28.97 -9.63 -53.19
N ARG A 12 28.06 -9.26 -52.26
CA ARG A 12 28.40 -8.58 -50.99
C ARG A 12 28.17 -9.47 -49.76
N GLN A 13 29.16 -9.52 -48.86
CA GLN A 13 29.12 -10.27 -47.59
C GLN A 13 28.60 -9.43 -46.39
N THR A 14 27.95 -10.11 -45.44
CA THR A 14 27.57 -9.59 -44.11
C THR A 14 28.69 -9.81 -43.07
N LYS A 15 28.94 -8.81 -42.21
CA LYS A 15 29.93 -8.93 -41.11
C LYS A 15 29.33 -9.65 -39.91
N ILE A 16 29.82 -10.85 -39.62
CA ILE A 16 29.57 -11.59 -38.37
C ILE A 16 30.64 -11.18 -37.34
N ARG A 17 30.27 -11.03 -36.07
CA ARG A 17 31.21 -10.68 -34.99
C ARG A 17 31.10 -11.69 -33.85
N ASN A 18 31.97 -12.70 -33.88
CA ASN A 18 32.05 -13.70 -32.83
C ASN A 18 32.52 -13.02 -31.53
N VAL A 19 31.69 -13.05 -30.49
CA VAL A 19 32.07 -12.69 -29.13
C VAL A 19 32.47 -13.99 -28.43
N PRO A 20 33.65 -14.09 -27.79
CA PRO A 20 34.03 -15.31 -27.10
C PRO A 20 33.10 -15.52 -25.90
N VAL A 21 32.24 -16.53 -25.98
CA VAL A 21 31.41 -16.99 -24.86
C VAL A 21 31.64 -18.48 -24.70
N ALA A 22 32.35 -18.85 -23.65
CA ALA A 22 32.56 -20.25 -23.30
C ALA A 22 31.24 -20.86 -22.83
N VAL A 23 30.91 -22.05 -23.35
CA VAL A 23 29.98 -22.96 -22.67
C VAL A 23 30.75 -23.51 -21.47
N THR A 24 30.31 -23.20 -20.24
CA THR A 24 31.00 -23.76 -19.06
C THR A 24 30.66 -25.25 -18.90
N PRO A 25 31.46 -26.06 -18.15
CA PRO A 25 31.16 -27.46 -17.89
C PRO A 25 29.81 -27.72 -17.19
N GLU A 26 29.20 -26.68 -16.61
CA GLU A 26 27.84 -26.68 -16.04
C GLU A 26 26.75 -26.23 -17.03
N GLY A 27 27.06 -26.13 -18.32
CA GLY A 27 26.11 -25.84 -19.41
C GLY A 27 25.82 -24.35 -19.66
N PHE A 28 26.63 -23.43 -19.13
CA PHE A 28 26.27 -22.01 -19.09
C PHE A 28 26.76 -21.20 -20.28
N TRP A 29 25.90 -20.35 -20.85
CA TRP A 29 26.29 -19.28 -21.76
C TRP A 29 26.47 -17.95 -21.01
N CYS A 30 27.72 -17.50 -20.84
CA CYS A 30 28.00 -16.17 -20.29
C CYS A 30 27.54 -15.05 -21.25
N CYS A 31 26.30 -14.59 -21.09
CA CYS A 31 25.82 -13.37 -21.74
C CYS A 31 26.74 -12.19 -21.38
N PRO A 32 27.29 -11.44 -22.35
CA PRO A 32 28.03 -10.23 -22.04
C PRO A 32 27.05 -9.19 -21.47
N SER A 33 27.49 -8.42 -20.47
CA SER A 33 26.71 -7.37 -19.77
C SER A 33 25.78 -6.55 -20.69
N PRO A 34 24.63 -6.02 -20.21
CA PRO A 34 23.76 -5.10 -20.95
C PRO A 34 24.50 -3.95 -21.67
N VAL A 35 25.64 -3.52 -21.13
CA VAL A 35 26.54 -2.51 -21.72
C VAL A 35 27.10 -2.96 -23.08
N ALA A 36 27.31 -4.25 -23.31
CA ALA A 36 27.76 -4.81 -24.59
C ALA A 36 26.67 -4.73 -25.67
N PHE A 37 25.42 -5.06 -25.33
CA PHE A 37 24.26 -4.90 -26.21
C PHE A 37 23.99 -3.42 -26.57
N GLN A 38 24.26 -2.48 -25.65
CA GLN A 38 24.14 -1.05 -25.93
C GLN A 38 25.32 -0.46 -26.72
N LYS A 39 26.55 -0.97 -26.52
CA LYS A 39 27.76 -0.49 -27.23
C LYS A 39 27.77 -0.86 -28.71
N THR A 40 27.20 -2.00 -29.10
CA THR A 40 27.03 -2.37 -30.52
C THR A 40 26.14 -1.38 -31.26
N LEU A 41 25.01 -0.95 -30.69
CA LEU A 41 24.17 0.11 -31.27
C LEU A 41 24.95 1.42 -31.46
N LYS A 42 25.63 1.91 -30.42
CA LYS A 42 26.35 3.20 -30.48
C LYS A 42 27.51 3.21 -31.49
N SER A 43 28.17 2.07 -31.71
CA SER A 43 29.30 1.97 -32.65
C SER A 43 28.93 2.16 -34.12
N HIS A 44 27.64 2.07 -34.48
CA HIS A 44 27.20 2.13 -35.87
C HIS A 44 26.86 3.55 -36.38
N ASN A 45 26.84 4.55 -35.49
CA ASN A 45 26.42 5.94 -35.77
C ASN A 45 27.57 6.97 -35.82
N SER A 46 28.84 6.57 -35.78
CA SER A 46 29.98 7.50 -35.86
C SER A 46 30.92 7.15 -37.02
N LEU A 47 30.68 7.79 -38.18
CA LEU A 47 31.57 7.73 -39.34
C LEU A 47 31.70 9.09 -40.04
N THR A 48 31.97 10.13 -39.25
CA THR A 48 32.53 11.41 -39.70
C THR A 48 33.83 11.67 -38.94
N LYS A 49 34.91 11.96 -39.67
CA LYS A 49 36.25 12.20 -39.11
C LYS A 49 36.30 13.58 -38.44
N HIS A 50 37.07 13.68 -37.34
CA HIS A 50 38.11 14.71 -37.24
C HIS A 50 39.32 14.16 -36.47
N LYS A 51 40.53 14.50 -36.92
CA LYS A 51 41.79 14.23 -36.22
C LYS A 51 41.96 15.26 -35.09
N GLN A 52 42.41 14.83 -33.90
CA GLN A 52 43.44 15.54 -33.12
C GLN A 52 44.05 14.63 -32.05
N SER A 53 45.18 15.06 -31.49
CA SER A 53 46.23 14.24 -30.86
C SER A 53 46.15 14.12 -29.33
N SER A 54 46.68 13.00 -28.80
CA SER A 54 47.04 12.84 -27.38
C SER A 54 48.18 13.78 -26.95
N PRO A 55 48.36 14.02 -25.64
CA PRO A 55 49.54 13.46 -24.96
C PRO A 55 49.16 12.87 -23.54
N PRO A 56 50.05 12.60 -22.55
CA PRO A 56 50.22 11.23 -22.03
C PRO A 56 49.86 11.01 -20.53
N LEU A 57 49.93 9.75 -20.06
CA LEU A 57 49.65 9.32 -18.67
C LEU A 57 50.85 9.48 -17.70
N GLN A 58 50.55 9.69 -16.41
CA GLN A 58 50.99 8.93 -15.19
C GLN A 58 50.89 9.84 -13.91
N PRO A 59 50.96 9.33 -12.65
CA PRO A 59 50.37 8.13 -12.02
C PRO A 59 49.51 8.50 -10.75
N PRO A 60 48.93 7.55 -9.96
CA PRO A 60 47.88 7.87 -8.96
C PRO A 60 48.22 7.70 -7.45
N LYS A 61 47.38 8.30 -6.57
CA LYS A 61 47.03 8.03 -5.12
C LYS A 61 47.26 9.22 -4.14
N PRO A 62 46.61 9.28 -2.95
CA PRO A 62 45.27 8.77 -2.53
C PRO A 62 44.40 9.76 -1.66
N GLU A 63 43.13 9.37 -1.45
CA GLU A 63 42.25 9.63 -0.26
C GLU A 63 42.04 11.04 0.37
N LYS A 64 40.78 11.53 0.36
CA LYS A 64 39.87 11.63 1.55
C LYS A 64 38.50 12.28 1.23
N LYS A 65 37.45 11.84 1.94
CA LYS A 65 36.14 12.51 2.17
C LYS A 65 36.19 13.22 3.55
N PRO A 66 35.20 14.04 4.02
CA PRO A 66 33.81 14.22 3.56
C PRO A 66 33.22 15.66 3.54
N SER A 67 31.90 15.73 3.23
CA SER A 67 30.85 16.58 3.84
C SER A 67 30.38 17.94 3.25
N SER A 68 29.04 18.09 3.32
CA SER A 68 28.20 19.30 3.43
C SER A 68 27.91 20.23 2.25
N THR A 69 26.74 19.99 1.64
CA THR A 69 25.54 20.88 1.61
C THR A 69 25.71 22.41 1.64
N THR A 70 25.02 23.15 0.74
CA THR A 70 23.93 24.13 1.06
C THR A 70 23.73 25.28 0.02
N ILE A 71 22.71 25.13 -0.85
CA ILE A 71 21.59 26.10 -1.15
C ILE A 71 21.82 27.47 -1.86
N ARG A 72 20.79 27.85 -2.67
CA ARG A 72 20.40 29.16 -3.27
C ARG A 72 21.21 29.61 -4.50
N SER A 73 20.62 30.25 -5.52
CA SER A 73 19.23 30.66 -5.87
C SER A 73 19.16 31.00 -7.40
N VAL A 74 18.10 31.42 -8.10
CA VAL A 74 16.94 32.28 -7.78
C VAL A 74 15.98 32.37 -9.02
N ILE A 75 14.64 32.46 -8.85
CA ILE A 75 13.59 33.16 -9.69
C ILE A 75 13.44 32.76 -11.21
N ALA A 76 12.29 32.74 -11.93
CA ALA A 76 10.84 33.03 -11.77
C ALA A 76 10.02 32.00 -12.65
N SER A 77 8.72 31.72 -12.42
CA SER A 77 7.51 32.39 -12.97
C SER A 77 7.50 32.61 -14.51
N ASP A 78 6.43 32.35 -15.29
CA ASP A 78 5.02 32.04 -14.96
C ASP A 78 4.26 31.27 -16.08
N GLU A 79 3.03 30.85 -15.77
CA GLU A 79 1.76 30.71 -16.56
C GLU A 79 1.70 30.99 -18.09
N THR A 80 0.73 30.55 -18.92
CA THR A 80 -0.48 29.65 -18.87
C THR A 80 -0.99 29.35 -20.32
N GLN A 81 -1.93 28.41 -20.48
CA GLN A 81 -2.97 28.32 -21.56
C GLN A 81 -2.51 28.11 -23.05
N GLN A 82 -3.37 27.75 -24.02
CA GLN A 82 -4.43 26.71 -24.13
C GLN A 82 -4.82 26.51 -25.63
N ASN A 83 -5.25 25.28 -26.00
CA ASN A 83 -6.26 24.93 -27.04
C ASN A 83 -6.12 25.17 -28.59
N LEU A 84 -6.37 24.04 -29.30
CA LEU A 84 -7.25 23.78 -30.48
C LEU A 84 -7.01 24.32 -31.92
N GLY A 85 -7.37 23.45 -32.90
CA GLY A 85 -7.85 23.77 -34.26
C GLY A 85 -6.81 23.60 -35.39
N SER A 86 -6.77 22.57 -36.26
CA SER A 86 -7.71 21.86 -37.18
C SER A 86 -7.97 22.48 -38.58
N PHE A 87 -7.53 21.73 -39.60
CA PHE A 87 -8.05 21.53 -40.97
C PHE A 87 -8.00 22.62 -42.10
N ASP A 88 -7.15 22.31 -43.09
CA ASP A 88 -7.43 22.09 -44.54
C ASP A 88 -7.71 23.18 -45.60
N THR A 89 -7.23 22.82 -46.83
CA THR A 89 -7.70 23.19 -48.19
C THR A 89 -7.42 24.62 -48.76
N VAL A 90 -7.12 24.86 -50.06
CA VAL A 90 -6.57 24.06 -51.21
C VAL A 90 -6.26 24.98 -52.43
N HIS A 91 -5.70 24.44 -53.55
CA HIS A 91 -5.49 25.07 -54.89
C HIS A 91 -4.31 26.08 -55.02
N SER A 92 -3.62 26.28 -56.15
CA SER A 92 -3.73 25.80 -57.56
C SER A 92 -2.36 26.02 -58.30
N ILE A 93 -1.90 25.25 -59.32
CA ILE A 93 -2.09 25.44 -60.79
C ILE A 93 -1.24 24.40 -61.60
N ALA A 94 -1.53 24.24 -62.90
CA ALA A 94 -1.17 23.13 -63.82
C ALA A 94 0.21 23.27 -64.56
N VAL A 95 0.94 22.18 -64.97
CA VAL A 95 0.91 21.38 -66.25
C VAL A 95 1.42 22.20 -67.48
N PRO A 96 2.27 21.71 -68.45
CA PRO A 96 2.36 20.36 -69.07
C PRO A 96 3.81 19.78 -69.23
N ALA A 97 4.10 18.83 -70.14
CA ALA A 97 3.71 17.39 -70.18
C ALA A 97 4.23 16.68 -71.46
N THR A 98 4.86 15.48 -71.37
CA THR A 98 5.15 14.59 -72.53
C THR A 98 5.20 13.09 -72.14
N VAL A 99 4.94 12.21 -73.11
CA VAL A 99 4.61 10.78 -72.97
C VAL A 99 5.75 9.86 -73.45
N GLN A 100 6.00 8.73 -72.77
CA GLN A 100 6.40 7.45 -73.40
C GLN A 100 6.25 6.25 -72.43
N GLU A 101 6.25 5.03 -72.98
CA GLU A 101 5.64 3.82 -72.38
C GLU A 101 6.50 2.97 -71.42
N ARG A 102 5.80 1.99 -70.80
CA ARG A 102 6.21 0.80 -70.02
C ARG A 102 7.50 0.07 -70.51
N PRO A 103 8.18 -0.75 -69.64
CA PRO A 103 7.56 -1.69 -68.71
C PRO A 103 8.17 -1.83 -67.29
N GLN A 104 7.44 -2.56 -66.44
CA GLN A 104 7.81 -2.89 -65.06
C GLN A 104 9.14 -3.67 -64.96
N ARG A 105 9.94 -3.34 -63.94
CA ARG A 105 10.92 -4.25 -63.34
C ARG A 105 10.82 -4.17 -61.82
N GLN A 106 10.75 -5.35 -61.18
CA GLN A 106 10.73 -5.48 -59.72
C GLN A 106 12.01 -4.90 -59.13
N LYS A 107 11.90 -4.15 -58.02
CA LYS A 107 13.05 -3.64 -57.26
C LYS A 107 13.10 -4.33 -55.89
N VAL A 108 13.95 -5.34 -55.81
CA VAL A 108 14.31 -6.04 -54.58
C VAL A 108 15.28 -5.18 -53.75
N GLU A 109 15.21 -5.33 -52.42
CA GLU A 109 16.19 -4.87 -51.41
C GLU A 109 16.36 -3.35 -51.20
N THR A 110 16.65 -2.86 -49.98
CA THR A 110 17.34 -3.49 -48.83
C THR A 110 16.82 -2.96 -47.49
N LEU A 111 16.63 -3.83 -46.48
CA LEU A 111 16.51 -3.42 -45.06
C LEU A 111 17.86 -3.69 -44.34
N PRO A 112 18.42 -2.74 -43.57
CA PRO A 112 19.82 -2.83 -43.16
C PRO A 112 20.09 -3.66 -41.89
N ARG A 113 20.96 -4.67 -42.04
CA ARG A 113 21.97 -5.14 -41.05
C ARG A 113 21.48 -5.59 -39.67
N LYS A 114 20.96 -6.83 -39.57
CA LYS A 114 20.86 -7.60 -38.30
C LYS A 114 22.26 -7.72 -37.65
N VAL A 115 22.44 -7.16 -36.44
CA VAL A 115 23.56 -7.51 -35.55
C VAL A 115 23.23 -8.88 -34.96
N ALA A 116 24.10 -9.88 -35.19
CA ALA A 116 23.96 -11.24 -34.69
C ALA A 116 25.05 -11.55 -33.66
N ILE A 117 24.65 -11.91 -32.44
CA ILE A 117 25.52 -12.56 -31.44
C ILE A 117 25.25 -14.07 -31.51
N GLU A 118 26.30 -14.90 -31.48
CA GLU A 118 26.17 -16.36 -31.54
C GLU A 118 26.67 -17.00 -30.23
N PHE A 119 25.89 -17.92 -29.66
CA PHE A 119 26.21 -18.67 -28.43
C PHE A 119 26.16 -20.18 -28.69
N GLY A 120 26.89 -20.96 -27.89
CA GLY A 120 27.01 -22.41 -28.05
C GLY A 120 28.07 -22.81 -29.09
N GLU A 121 28.49 -24.06 -29.08
CA GLU A 121 29.49 -24.58 -30.02
C GLU A 121 28.83 -25.13 -31.30
N PRO A 122 29.11 -24.55 -32.49
CA PRO A 122 28.46 -25.01 -33.72
C PRO A 122 28.84 -26.44 -34.15
N GLY A 123 29.97 -26.97 -33.67
CA GLY A 123 30.47 -28.29 -34.05
C GLY A 123 29.77 -29.47 -33.38
N SER A 124 29.06 -29.23 -32.26
CA SER A 124 28.29 -30.23 -31.51
C SER A 124 26.77 -30.06 -31.68
N SER A 125 26.30 -28.88 -32.09
CA SER A 125 24.88 -28.58 -32.30
C SER A 125 24.28 -29.15 -33.59
N ASP A 126 23.06 -29.70 -33.50
CA ASP A 126 22.24 -30.16 -34.63
C ASP A 126 21.02 -29.25 -34.91
N ALA A 127 20.87 -28.15 -34.16
CA ALA A 127 19.89 -27.10 -34.37
C ALA A 127 20.42 -25.69 -34.07
N LYS A 128 19.73 -24.68 -34.62
CA LYS A 128 19.90 -23.27 -34.28
C LYS A 128 18.58 -22.61 -33.92
N VAL A 129 18.54 -21.91 -32.78
CA VAL A 129 17.45 -21.00 -32.42
C VAL A 129 17.90 -19.56 -32.68
N ILE A 130 17.08 -18.80 -33.40
CA ILE A 130 17.28 -17.38 -33.68
C ILE A 130 16.23 -16.60 -32.88
N LEU A 131 16.69 -15.81 -31.92
CA LEU A 131 15.84 -14.88 -31.17
C LEU A 131 15.87 -13.53 -31.87
N VAL A 132 14.72 -12.95 -32.20
CA VAL A 132 14.62 -11.61 -32.78
C VAL A 132 14.01 -10.67 -31.76
N GLY A 133 14.83 -9.75 -31.25
CA GLY A 133 14.41 -8.74 -30.30
C GLY A 133 13.64 -7.58 -30.97
N LYS A 134 12.95 -6.80 -30.16
CA LYS A 134 12.43 -5.48 -30.55
C LYS A 134 13.56 -4.66 -31.21
N GLN A 135 13.25 -3.92 -32.28
CA GLN A 135 14.20 -3.15 -33.11
C GLN A 135 15.15 -4.00 -34.00
N GLY A 136 14.88 -5.29 -34.20
CA GLY A 136 15.53 -6.10 -35.26
C GLY A 136 16.93 -6.63 -34.94
N PHE A 137 17.39 -6.47 -33.69
CA PHE A 137 18.54 -7.20 -33.15
C PHE A 137 18.26 -8.71 -33.15
N CYS A 138 19.27 -9.55 -33.42
CA CYS A 138 19.11 -11.00 -33.28
C CYS A 138 20.23 -11.69 -32.48
N VAL A 139 19.83 -12.76 -31.79
CA VAL A 139 20.74 -13.71 -31.15
C VAL A 139 20.59 -15.05 -31.84
N LYS A 140 21.69 -15.73 -32.12
CA LYS A 140 21.75 -17.10 -32.63
C LYS A 140 22.27 -18.01 -31.53
N LEU A 141 21.63 -19.15 -31.35
CA LEU A 141 21.95 -20.14 -30.34
C LEU A 141 22.19 -21.48 -31.05
N SER A 142 23.42 -21.99 -31.02
CA SER A 142 23.76 -23.35 -31.41
C SER A 142 23.35 -24.29 -30.28
N VAL A 143 22.41 -25.20 -30.57
CA VAL A 143 21.68 -26.00 -29.60
C VAL A 143 21.44 -27.42 -30.10
N HIS A 144 21.05 -28.31 -29.19
CA HIS A 144 20.80 -29.71 -29.43
C HIS A 144 19.29 -29.98 -29.46
N LYS A 145 18.77 -30.53 -30.57
CA LYS A 145 17.34 -30.86 -30.78
C LYS A 145 16.77 -31.62 -29.59
N LYS A 146 17.47 -32.66 -29.15
CA LYS A 146 17.05 -33.51 -28.03
C LYS A 146 16.76 -32.70 -26.76
N VAL A 147 17.70 -31.84 -26.33
CA VAL A 147 17.56 -31.02 -25.12
C VAL A 147 16.37 -30.05 -25.23
N LEU A 148 16.12 -29.48 -26.41
CA LEU A 148 14.95 -28.63 -26.63
C LEU A 148 13.63 -29.42 -26.55
N VAL A 149 13.58 -30.62 -27.15
CA VAL A 149 12.38 -31.48 -27.14
C VAL A 149 12.08 -32.01 -25.74
N ASP A 150 13.11 -32.48 -25.03
CA ASP A 150 13.01 -33.07 -23.67
C ASP A 150 12.52 -32.03 -22.63
N HIS A 151 12.70 -30.73 -22.89
CA HIS A 151 12.39 -29.66 -21.93
C HIS A 151 11.30 -28.67 -22.36
N SER A 152 10.87 -28.62 -23.62
CA SER A 152 9.93 -27.59 -24.11
C SER A 152 8.94 -28.15 -25.12
N CYS A 153 7.64 -28.09 -24.79
CA CYS A 153 6.58 -28.50 -25.71
C CYS A 153 6.47 -27.55 -26.92
N PHE A 154 6.83 -26.27 -26.76
CA PHE A 154 6.93 -25.30 -27.86
C PHE A 154 7.97 -25.75 -28.89
N PHE A 155 9.19 -26.08 -28.45
CA PHE A 155 10.24 -26.54 -29.35
C PHE A 155 9.96 -27.94 -29.90
N ALA A 156 9.40 -28.86 -29.11
CA ALA A 156 8.98 -30.17 -29.60
C ALA A 156 7.99 -30.04 -30.78
N LYS A 157 6.96 -29.21 -30.64
CA LYS A 157 6.01 -28.93 -31.72
C LYS A 157 6.67 -28.26 -32.93
N LYS A 158 7.49 -27.23 -32.70
CA LYS A 158 8.19 -26.50 -33.78
C LYS A 158 9.24 -27.33 -34.53
N LEU A 159 9.77 -28.38 -33.93
CA LEU A 159 10.70 -29.32 -34.55
C LEU A 159 9.94 -30.43 -35.30
N ALA A 160 8.82 -30.92 -34.78
CA ALA A 160 7.95 -31.87 -35.48
C ALA A 160 7.37 -31.28 -36.79
N GLU A 161 7.16 -29.96 -36.85
CA GLU A 161 6.75 -29.24 -38.06
C GLU A 161 7.85 -29.15 -39.16
N LYS A 162 9.07 -29.72 -38.97
CA LYS A 162 10.20 -29.55 -39.90
C LYS A 162 10.99 -30.85 -40.17
N ASP A 163 10.83 -31.41 -41.37
CA ASP A 163 11.56 -32.58 -41.90
C ASP A 163 13.06 -32.33 -42.22
N SER A 164 13.74 -31.39 -41.56
CA SER A 164 15.13 -31.04 -41.89
C SER A 164 16.15 -31.68 -40.95
N VAL A 165 17.20 -32.26 -41.55
CA VAL A 165 18.40 -32.77 -40.87
C VAL A 165 19.00 -31.72 -39.93
N PHE A 166 19.00 -30.43 -40.33
CA PHE A 166 19.43 -29.31 -39.49
C PHE A 166 18.26 -28.35 -39.24
N ALA A 167 17.81 -28.22 -37.98
CA ALA A 167 16.66 -27.39 -37.68
C ALA A 167 17.07 -25.94 -37.36
N CYS A 168 16.58 -24.98 -38.14
CA CYS A 168 16.66 -23.57 -37.80
C CYS A 168 15.27 -23.07 -37.37
N LEU A 169 15.16 -22.60 -36.12
CA LEU A 169 13.94 -22.06 -35.52
C LEU A 169 14.11 -20.56 -35.30
N GLU A 170 13.09 -19.75 -35.57
CA GLU A 170 13.09 -18.30 -35.28
C GLU A 170 11.96 -18.01 -34.28
N ILE A 171 12.29 -17.27 -33.22
CA ILE A 171 11.34 -16.73 -32.24
C ILE A 171 11.33 -15.22 -32.45
N GLU A 172 10.20 -14.72 -32.92
CA GLU A 172 10.02 -13.31 -33.25
C GLU A 172 9.56 -12.49 -32.03
N SER A 173 9.78 -11.17 -32.10
CA SER A 173 9.26 -10.18 -31.14
C SER A 173 9.62 -10.45 -29.66
N CYS A 174 10.79 -11.04 -29.39
CA CYS A 174 11.29 -11.23 -28.02
C CYS A 174 11.38 -9.89 -27.29
N GLU A 175 10.67 -9.76 -26.17
CA GLU A 175 10.68 -8.51 -25.38
C GLU A 175 12.03 -8.24 -24.72
N ASP A 176 12.69 -9.29 -24.25
CA ASP A 176 14.06 -9.28 -23.75
C ASP A 176 14.75 -10.54 -24.26
N ALA A 177 15.62 -10.39 -25.26
CA ALA A 177 16.37 -11.52 -25.80
C ALA A 177 17.31 -12.15 -24.77
N GLU A 178 17.87 -11.37 -23.82
CA GLU A 178 18.79 -11.88 -22.80
C GLU A 178 18.12 -12.93 -21.90
N LEU A 179 16.85 -12.69 -21.54
CA LEU A 179 16.04 -13.65 -20.78
C LEU A 179 15.72 -14.92 -21.56
N TYR A 180 15.50 -14.83 -22.88
CA TYR A 180 15.33 -16.03 -23.71
C TYR A 180 16.63 -16.82 -23.80
N VAL A 181 17.80 -16.16 -23.92
CA VAL A 181 19.10 -16.84 -23.87
C VAL A 181 19.32 -17.52 -22.51
N GLU A 182 19.04 -16.84 -21.39
CA GLU A 182 19.15 -17.42 -20.05
C GLU A 182 18.21 -18.62 -19.88
N THR A 183 16.93 -18.47 -20.22
CA THR A 183 15.90 -19.51 -20.04
C THR A 183 16.15 -20.73 -20.92
N ILE A 184 16.62 -20.56 -22.16
CA ILE A 184 17.06 -21.69 -23.01
C ILE A 184 18.34 -22.32 -22.45
N GLY A 185 19.26 -21.52 -21.91
CA GLY A 185 20.45 -22.02 -21.20
C GLY A 185 20.10 -22.87 -19.97
N LEU A 186 19.00 -22.57 -19.27
CA LEU A 186 18.53 -23.39 -18.14
C LEU A 186 18.13 -24.83 -18.56
N MET A 187 17.82 -25.09 -19.83
CA MET A 187 17.59 -26.46 -20.35
C MET A 187 18.85 -27.33 -20.33
N TYR A 188 20.04 -26.72 -20.25
CA TYR A 188 21.32 -27.42 -20.09
C TYR A 188 21.79 -27.51 -18.64
N CYS A 189 21.05 -26.93 -17.69
CA CYS A 189 21.50 -26.78 -16.33
C CYS A 189 21.18 -28.02 -15.48
N LYS A 190 22.21 -28.63 -14.90
CA LYS A 190 22.08 -29.80 -14.00
C LYS A 190 21.35 -29.50 -12.69
N ASP A 191 21.45 -28.26 -12.20
CA ASP A 191 20.78 -27.80 -10.97
C ASP A 191 20.24 -26.38 -11.20
N MET A 192 19.00 -26.31 -11.67
CA MET A 192 18.31 -25.05 -11.93
C MET A 192 17.99 -24.29 -10.62
N LYS A 193 17.74 -25.01 -9.52
CA LYS A 193 17.41 -24.43 -8.22
C LYS A 193 18.57 -23.59 -7.68
N GLN A 194 19.81 -24.10 -7.76
CA GLN A 194 21.01 -23.35 -7.40
C GLN A 194 21.25 -22.11 -8.28
N ARG A 195 20.75 -22.08 -9.52
CA ARG A 195 20.82 -20.88 -10.37
C ARG A 195 19.77 -19.85 -9.97
N LEU A 196 18.53 -20.26 -9.77
CA LEU A 196 17.44 -19.36 -9.34
C LEU A 196 17.69 -18.76 -7.95
N MET A 197 18.27 -19.52 -7.01
CA MET A 197 18.68 -19.01 -5.68
C MET A 197 19.68 -17.84 -5.72
N LYS A 198 20.36 -17.59 -6.86
CA LYS A 198 21.28 -16.45 -7.04
C LYS A 198 20.62 -15.23 -7.68
N GLN A 199 19.34 -15.33 -8.04
CA GLN A 199 18.53 -14.26 -8.63
C GLN A 199 17.62 -13.61 -7.57
N ASN A 200 16.98 -12.51 -7.94
CA ASN A 200 15.92 -11.87 -7.15
C ASN A 200 14.52 -12.20 -7.73
N VAL A 201 13.47 -11.96 -6.93
CA VAL A 201 12.07 -12.21 -7.31
C VAL A 201 11.72 -11.57 -8.66
N SER A 202 12.07 -10.30 -8.87
CA SER A 202 11.85 -9.60 -10.14
C SER A 202 12.48 -10.32 -11.35
N ARG A 203 13.71 -10.84 -11.26
CA ARG A 203 14.33 -11.61 -12.35
C ARG A 203 13.64 -12.96 -12.53
N VAL A 204 13.32 -13.67 -11.44
CA VAL A 204 12.64 -14.98 -11.51
C VAL A 204 11.23 -14.87 -12.11
N LEU A 205 10.44 -13.84 -11.78
CA LEU A 205 9.15 -13.58 -12.42
C LEU A 205 9.27 -13.35 -13.94
N ARG A 206 10.37 -12.75 -14.39
CA ARG A 206 10.63 -12.55 -15.82
C ARG A 206 11.12 -13.83 -16.52
N VAL A 207 11.90 -14.68 -15.85
CA VAL A 207 12.24 -16.03 -16.33
C VAL A 207 10.98 -16.90 -16.43
N LEU A 208 10.13 -16.89 -15.41
CA LEU A 208 8.83 -17.57 -15.38
C LEU A 208 7.95 -17.19 -16.58
N LYS A 209 7.83 -15.90 -16.91
CA LYS A 209 7.10 -15.42 -18.10
C LYS A 209 7.65 -16.03 -19.41
N VAL A 210 8.97 -16.18 -19.54
CA VAL A 210 9.59 -16.78 -20.73
C VAL A 210 9.43 -18.30 -20.73
N ALA A 211 9.55 -18.95 -19.56
CA ALA A 211 9.32 -20.38 -19.40
C ALA A 211 7.87 -20.78 -19.74
N GLU A 212 6.88 -19.95 -19.39
CA GLU A 212 5.48 -20.11 -19.83
C GLU A 212 5.35 -20.08 -21.36
N VAL A 213 5.92 -19.07 -22.02
CA VAL A 213 5.87 -18.93 -23.50
C VAL A 213 6.57 -20.10 -24.22
N LEU A 214 7.65 -20.63 -23.64
CA LEU A 214 8.37 -21.79 -24.16
C LEU A 214 7.75 -23.13 -23.72
N GLY A 215 6.73 -23.15 -22.87
CA GLY A 215 6.17 -24.39 -22.31
C GLY A 215 7.23 -25.25 -21.60
N PHE A 216 8.11 -24.61 -20.83
CA PHE A 216 9.24 -25.24 -20.13
C PHE A 216 8.85 -25.61 -18.70
N SER A 217 8.05 -26.68 -18.55
CA SER A 217 7.34 -27.01 -17.30
C SER A 217 8.24 -27.18 -16.07
N SER A 218 9.42 -27.78 -16.19
CA SER A 218 10.34 -27.93 -15.03
C SER A 218 10.98 -26.61 -14.61
N CYS A 219 11.11 -25.64 -15.52
CA CYS A 219 11.55 -24.29 -15.19
C CYS A 219 10.43 -23.47 -14.54
N ILE A 220 9.19 -23.61 -15.03
CA ILE A 220 8.00 -23.04 -14.38
C ILE A 220 7.92 -23.53 -12.92
N GLN A 221 8.01 -24.86 -12.70
CA GLN A 221 7.99 -25.43 -11.36
C GLN A 221 9.16 -24.91 -10.50
N SER A 222 10.39 -24.91 -11.03
CA SER A 222 11.57 -24.40 -10.28
C SER A 222 11.44 -22.91 -9.91
N CYS A 223 10.76 -22.11 -10.74
CA CYS A 223 10.45 -20.71 -10.42
C CYS A 223 9.37 -20.60 -9.34
N LEU A 224 8.32 -21.45 -9.38
CA LEU A 224 7.28 -21.49 -8.34
C LEU A 224 7.86 -21.93 -6.99
N ASP A 225 8.69 -22.97 -6.95
CA ASP A 225 9.38 -23.45 -5.74
C ASP A 225 10.27 -22.36 -5.12
N TYR A 226 10.94 -21.55 -5.96
CA TYR A 226 11.71 -20.39 -5.50
C TYR A 226 10.78 -19.31 -4.91
N LEU A 227 9.71 -18.94 -5.61
CA LEU A 227 8.77 -17.91 -5.18
C LEU A 227 8.02 -18.28 -3.90
N GLU A 228 7.74 -19.57 -3.69
CA GLU A 228 7.22 -20.12 -2.44
C GLU A 228 8.21 -19.91 -1.28
N ALA A 229 9.50 -20.18 -1.51
CA ALA A 229 10.52 -20.23 -0.46
C ALA A 229 11.13 -18.87 -0.05
N VAL A 230 11.17 -17.88 -0.94
CA VAL A 230 11.84 -16.59 -0.64
C VAL A 230 10.90 -15.54 -0.04
N PRO A 231 11.37 -14.69 0.91
CA PRO A 231 10.60 -13.53 1.34
C PRO A 231 10.37 -12.57 0.17
N TRP A 232 9.21 -11.91 0.14
CA TRP A 232 8.90 -10.84 -0.81
C TRP A 232 9.03 -9.50 -0.09
N VAL A 233 9.64 -8.52 -0.74
CA VAL A 233 10.01 -7.25 -0.08
C VAL A 233 8.97 -6.17 -0.40
N GLY A 234 7.96 -6.10 0.46
CA GLY A 234 6.90 -5.09 0.42
C GLY A 234 5.74 -5.43 -0.54
N GLU A 235 4.62 -4.75 -0.33
CA GLU A 235 3.34 -4.94 -1.05
C GLU A 235 3.51 -4.87 -2.58
N GLU A 236 4.37 -3.98 -3.05
CA GLU A 236 4.68 -3.83 -4.48
C GLU A 236 5.32 -5.07 -5.12
N GLU A 237 6.11 -5.85 -4.38
CA GLU A 237 6.71 -7.09 -4.91
C GLU A 237 5.72 -8.25 -4.79
N GLU A 238 4.99 -8.31 -3.68
CA GLU A 238 3.90 -9.25 -3.44
C GLU A 238 2.82 -9.20 -4.54
N GLU A 239 2.29 -8.02 -4.85
CA GLU A 239 1.31 -7.82 -5.93
C GLU A 239 1.85 -8.26 -7.31
N LYS A 240 3.14 -8.04 -7.57
CA LYS A 240 3.80 -8.49 -8.82
C LYS A 240 3.92 -10.02 -8.87
N VAL A 241 4.13 -10.68 -7.72
CA VAL A 241 4.12 -12.15 -7.62
C VAL A 241 2.69 -12.68 -7.82
N ILE A 242 1.71 -12.18 -7.07
CA ILE A 242 0.30 -12.59 -7.13
C ILE A 242 -0.24 -12.46 -8.56
N SER A 243 -0.16 -11.26 -9.15
CA SER A 243 -0.66 -11.00 -10.50
C SER A 243 0.05 -11.82 -11.60
N SER A 244 1.33 -12.15 -11.41
CA SER A 244 2.04 -13.03 -12.35
C SER A 244 1.55 -14.47 -12.26
N ILE A 245 1.30 -14.98 -11.05
CA ILE A 245 0.89 -16.37 -10.81
C ILE A 245 -0.58 -16.59 -11.18
N LEU A 246 -1.47 -15.64 -10.87
CA LEU A 246 -2.88 -15.68 -11.28
C LEU A 246 -3.06 -15.65 -12.81
N ARG A 247 -2.06 -15.15 -13.55
CA ARG A 247 -2.08 -15.12 -15.02
C ARG A 247 -1.57 -16.43 -15.67
N LEU A 248 -0.83 -17.28 -14.94
CA LEU A 248 -0.23 -18.49 -15.50
C LEU A 248 -1.31 -19.43 -16.04
N LYS A 249 -1.27 -19.73 -17.34
CA LYS A 249 -2.26 -20.58 -18.02
C LYS A 249 -1.90 -22.08 -17.97
N THR A 250 -1.38 -22.55 -16.84
CA THR A 250 -0.92 -23.93 -16.70
C THR A 250 -2.06 -24.85 -16.26
N GLU A 251 -2.64 -25.59 -17.20
CA GLU A 251 -3.64 -26.62 -16.92
C GLU A 251 -3.11 -27.67 -15.91
N GLY A 252 -3.93 -28.04 -14.94
CA GLY A 252 -3.61 -29.09 -13.94
C GLY A 252 -2.90 -28.60 -12.66
N VAL A 253 -2.47 -27.34 -12.58
CA VAL A 253 -1.94 -26.76 -11.33
C VAL A 253 -3.10 -26.11 -10.57
N GLY A 254 -3.49 -26.73 -9.44
CA GLY A 254 -4.47 -26.14 -8.51
C GLY A 254 -3.93 -24.90 -7.80
N VAL A 255 -4.57 -24.46 -6.70
CA VAL A 255 -4.08 -23.31 -5.90
C VAL A 255 -2.62 -23.52 -5.54
N THR A 256 -1.73 -22.74 -6.18
CA THR A 256 -0.29 -22.93 -6.07
C THR A 256 0.14 -22.73 -4.62
N PRO A 257 1.13 -23.49 -4.11
CA PRO A 257 1.66 -23.28 -2.77
C PRO A 257 2.07 -21.83 -2.50
N VAL A 258 2.56 -21.14 -3.54
CA VAL A 258 2.89 -19.71 -3.52
C VAL A 258 1.69 -18.83 -3.15
N LEU A 259 0.50 -19.05 -3.75
CA LEU A 259 -0.69 -18.25 -3.43
C LEU A 259 -1.21 -18.52 -2.01
N LYS A 260 -0.98 -19.72 -1.44
CA LYS A 260 -1.38 -20.05 -0.06
C LYS A 260 -0.67 -19.21 1.02
N ARG A 261 0.39 -18.46 0.65
CA ARG A 261 1.05 -17.52 1.56
C ARG A 261 0.24 -16.26 1.84
N VAL A 262 -0.66 -15.88 0.94
CA VAL A 262 -1.38 -14.59 0.93
C VAL A 262 -2.89 -14.74 0.77
N ALA A 263 -3.35 -15.83 0.17
CA ALA A 263 -4.75 -16.19 0.05
C ALA A 263 -5.04 -17.48 0.81
N SER A 264 -5.98 -17.43 1.75
CA SER A 264 -6.59 -18.63 2.31
C SER A 264 -7.73 -19.10 1.41
N ASN A 265 -7.95 -20.42 1.33
CA ASN A 265 -9.18 -20.97 0.75
C ASN A 265 -10.38 -20.82 1.69
N ALA A 266 -10.19 -20.32 2.93
CA ALA A 266 -11.27 -19.97 3.82
C ALA A 266 -12.00 -18.71 3.31
N VAL A 267 -13.33 -18.76 3.30
CA VAL A 267 -14.23 -17.70 2.78
C VAL A 267 -14.17 -16.40 3.60
N ASP A 268 -13.54 -16.45 4.78
CA ASP A 268 -13.31 -15.33 5.70
C ASP A 268 -11.88 -15.49 6.29
N PRO A 269 -11.13 -14.39 6.55
CA PRO A 269 -10.06 -14.45 7.55
C PRO A 269 -10.68 -14.93 8.88
N PRO A 270 -10.07 -15.85 9.64
CA PRO A 270 -10.76 -16.47 10.75
C PRO A 270 -11.08 -15.42 11.82
N LYS A 271 -12.36 -15.07 11.97
CA LYS A 271 -12.85 -14.06 12.94
C LYS A 271 -12.39 -14.41 14.36
N GLU A 272 -12.42 -15.71 14.66
CA GLU A 272 -11.84 -16.33 15.86
C GLU A 272 -10.37 -15.93 16.12
N THR A 273 -9.55 -15.76 15.09
CA THR A 273 -8.15 -15.34 15.23
C THR A 273 -8.05 -13.88 15.67
N LEU A 274 -8.87 -12.98 15.12
CA LEU A 274 -8.88 -11.58 15.55
C LEU A 274 -9.42 -11.46 16.99
N SER A 275 -10.52 -12.15 17.30
CA SER A 275 -11.05 -12.26 18.67
C SER A 275 -9.99 -12.80 19.64
N ARG A 276 -9.23 -13.82 19.23
CA ARG A 276 -8.12 -14.40 20.01
C ARG A 276 -6.94 -13.44 20.18
N ILE A 277 -6.61 -12.62 19.18
CA ILE A 277 -5.58 -11.58 19.30
C ILE A 277 -6.00 -10.55 20.35
N ILE A 278 -7.25 -10.07 20.32
CA ILE A 278 -7.78 -9.17 21.35
C ILE A 278 -7.69 -9.82 22.73
N GLU A 279 -8.15 -11.06 22.89
CA GLU A 279 -8.08 -11.81 24.16
C GLU A 279 -6.63 -11.92 24.70
N LEU A 280 -5.66 -12.27 23.84
CA LEU A 280 -4.25 -12.40 24.22
C LEU A 280 -3.63 -11.05 24.64
N VAL A 281 -4.01 -9.95 23.99
CA VAL A 281 -3.57 -8.60 24.36
C VAL A 281 -4.14 -8.18 25.72
N LEU A 282 -5.45 -8.37 25.93
CA LEU A 282 -6.13 -8.01 27.18
C LEU A 282 -5.60 -8.79 28.39
N ARG A 283 -5.30 -10.08 28.20
CA ARG A 283 -4.80 -11.00 29.25
C ARG A 283 -3.30 -10.91 29.50
N SER A 284 -2.54 -10.11 28.74
CA SER A 284 -1.09 -9.98 28.91
C SER A 284 -0.75 -9.32 30.25
N LYS A 285 0.20 -9.91 30.99
CA LYS A 285 0.74 -9.36 32.24
C LYS A 285 1.98 -8.49 32.04
N GLU A 286 2.55 -8.45 30.83
CA GLU A 286 3.74 -7.65 30.53
C GLU A 286 3.31 -6.32 29.90
N GLU A 287 3.45 -5.25 30.68
CA GLU A 287 2.92 -3.92 30.37
C GLU A 287 3.50 -3.32 29.08
N LYS A 288 4.80 -3.49 28.82
CA LYS A 288 5.43 -2.91 27.64
C LYS A 288 4.92 -3.58 26.36
N SER A 289 4.98 -4.91 26.31
CA SER A 289 4.51 -5.72 25.17
C SER A 289 3.01 -5.57 24.96
N ARG A 290 2.22 -5.49 26.05
CA ARG A 290 0.78 -5.19 25.98
C ARG A 290 0.53 -3.85 25.29
N ARG A 291 1.22 -2.78 25.71
CA ARG A 291 1.07 -1.44 25.13
C ARG A 291 1.54 -1.35 23.68
N GLU A 292 2.66 -1.98 23.34
CA GLU A 292 3.17 -2.06 21.97
C GLU A 292 2.17 -2.80 21.06
N MET A 293 1.65 -3.95 21.49
CA MET A 293 0.67 -4.71 20.71
C MET A 293 -0.68 -3.99 20.61
N LYS A 294 -1.17 -3.32 21.67
CA LYS A 294 -2.36 -2.45 21.62
C LYS A 294 -2.23 -1.39 20.51
N SER A 295 -1.07 -0.74 20.42
CA SER A 295 -0.78 0.27 19.39
C SER A 295 -0.73 -0.32 17.98
N ILE A 296 -0.07 -1.48 17.80
CA ILE A 296 0.03 -2.17 16.50
C ILE A 296 -1.34 -2.64 16.03
N VAL A 297 -2.11 -3.32 16.88
CA VAL A 297 -3.46 -3.83 16.55
C VAL A 297 -4.40 -2.68 16.20
N LEU A 298 -4.39 -1.58 16.97
CA LEU A 298 -5.21 -0.40 16.65
C LEU A 298 -4.83 0.22 15.30
N LYS A 299 -3.53 0.32 14.98
CA LYS A 299 -3.06 0.80 13.66
C LYS A 299 -3.53 -0.11 12.52
N LEU A 300 -3.36 -1.42 12.65
CA LEU A 300 -3.76 -2.39 11.63
C LEU A 300 -5.27 -2.41 11.41
N LEU A 301 -6.08 -2.21 12.46
CA LEU A 301 -7.53 -2.12 12.34
C LEU A 301 -7.98 -0.85 11.58
N ARG A 302 -7.30 0.29 11.77
CA ARG A 302 -7.54 1.51 10.96
C ARG A 302 -7.29 1.27 9.48
N GLU A 303 -6.24 0.53 9.15
CA GLU A 303 -5.87 0.18 7.77
C GLU A 303 -6.88 -0.75 7.10
N GLN A 304 -7.65 -1.52 7.88
CA GLN A 304 -8.69 -2.45 7.40
C GLN A 304 -10.07 -1.83 7.16
N ASN A 305 -10.31 -0.57 7.53
CA ASN A 305 -11.65 0.07 7.48
C ASN A 305 -12.27 0.22 6.07
N GLY A 306 -11.61 -0.25 5.01
CA GLY A 306 -12.17 -0.39 3.65
C GLY A 306 -12.80 -1.76 3.35
N ALA A 307 -12.68 -2.75 4.25
CA ALA A 307 -13.24 -4.09 4.09
C ALA A 307 -14.32 -4.37 5.15
N ASN A 308 -15.36 -5.13 4.79
CA ASN A 308 -16.45 -5.53 5.68
C ASN A 308 -15.97 -6.52 6.77
N VAL A 309 -15.27 -6.02 7.79
CA VAL A 309 -15.00 -6.76 9.03
C VAL A 309 -16.33 -6.93 9.76
N ALA A 310 -16.92 -8.11 9.58
CA ALA A 310 -18.30 -8.46 9.94
C ALA A 310 -18.74 -7.96 11.33
N ASP A 311 -20.03 -7.62 11.42
CA ASP A 311 -20.67 -7.01 12.59
C ASP A 311 -20.36 -7.77 13.90
N ASN A 312 -20.32 -9.11 13.84
CA ASN A 312 -19.98 -10.02 14.95
C ASN A 312 -18.62 -9.74 15.64
N PHE A 313 -17.70 -9.00 15.00
CA PHE A 313 -16.45 -8.59 15.67
C PHE A 313 -16.70 -7.50 16.72
N ASN A 314 -17.69 -6.62 16.51
CA ASN A 314 -18.08 -5.63 17.52
C ASN A 314 -18.63 -6.34 18.77
N ASP A 315 -19.43 -7.40 18.61
CA ASP A 315 -19.92 -8.24 19.72
C ASP A 315 -18.77 -8.81 20.57
N THR A 316 -17.67 -9.23 19.94
CA THR A 316 -16.46 -9.68 20.66
C THR A 316 -15.85 -8.54 21.49
N ILE A 317 -15.76 -7.34 20.91
CA ILE A 317 -15.20 -6.17 21.60
C ILE A 317 -16.12 -5.76 22.76
N TYR A 318 -17.44 -5.73 22.56
CA TYR A 318 -18.41 -5.44 23.62
C TYR A 318 -18.40 -6.48 24.74
N SER A 319 -18.31 -7.78 24.41
CA SER A 319 -18.12 -8.85 25.41
C SER A 319 -16.81 -8.68 26.20
N SER A 320 -15.74 -8.26 25.53
CA SER A 320 -14.46 -7.92 26.18
C SER A 320 -14.60 -6.70 27.09
N CYS A 321 -15.31 -5.64 26.66
CA CYS A 321 -15.62 -4.47 27.48
C CYS A 321 -16.42 -4.86 28.73
N GLN A 322 -17.44 -5.71 28.59
CA GLN A 322 -18.24 -6.19 29.72
C GLN A 322 -17.39 -6.99 30.70
N THR A 323 -16.52 -7.89 30.20
CA THR A 323 -15.59 -8.66 31.04
C THR A 323 -14.66 -7.75 31.85
N CYS A 324 -14.10 -6.71 31.23
CA CYS A 324 -13.28 -5.72 31.94
C CYS A 324 -14.09 -4.87 32.93
N LEU A 325 -15.34 -4.49 32.59
CA LEU A 325 -16.24 -3.77 33.49
C LEU A 325 -16.61 -4.60 34.73
N ASP A 326 -16.98 -5.86 34.55
CA ASP A 326 -17.32 -6.78 35.64
C ASP A 326 -16.11 -6.99 36.57
N SER A 327 -14.91 -7.11 35.99
CA SER A 327 -13.66 -7.19 36.75
C SER A 327 -13.39 -5.90 37.55
N VAL A 328 -13.51 -4.72 36.93
CA VAL A 328 -13.40 -3.42 37.62
C VAL A 328 -14.41 -3.31 38.77
N LEU A 329 -15.67 -3.68 38.53
CA LEU A 329 -16.73 -3.60 39.54
C LEU A 329 -16.46 -4.56 40.71
N SER A 330 -15.98 -5.77 40.44
CA SER A 330 -15.54 -6.73 41.46
C SER A 330 -14.38 -6.18 42.30
N LEU A 331 -13.37 -5.60 41.66
CA LEU A 331 -12.20 -5.02 42.34
C LEU A 331 -12.59 -3.79 43.19
N PHE A 332 -13.53 -2.97 42.72
CA PHE A 332 -14.04 -1.82 43.49
C PHE A 332 -14.83 -2.27 44.73
N LYS A 333 -15.57 -3.38 44.65
CA LYS A 333 -16.25 -3.96 45.82
C LYS A 333 -15.24 -4.45 46.85
N GLN A 334 -14.29 -5.31 46.45
CA GLN A 334 -13.22 -5.85 47.30
C GLN A 334 -12.38 -4.75 47.98
N ALA A 335 -11.93 -3.76 47.19
CA ALA A 335 -11.16 -2.63 47.72
C ALA A 335 -11.98 -1.73 48.68
N SER A 336 -13.31 -1.64 48.51
CA SER A 336 -14.19 -0.91 49.44
C SER A 336 -14.44 -1.66 50.76
N GLU A 337 -14.25 -2.98 50.77
CA GLU A 337 -14.37 -3.85 51.95
C GLU A 337 -13.04 -3.98 52.72
N GLY A 338 -11.96 -3.40 52.19
CA GLY A 338 -10.64 -3.32 52.86
C GLY A 338 -9.67 -4.44 52.51
N GLU A 339 -9.95 -5.24 51.48
CA GLU A 339 -9.02 -6.26 50.99
C GLU A 339 -7.85 -5.65 50.20
N LYS A 340 -6.69 -6.33 50.25
CA LYS A 340 -5.36 -6.05 49.67
C LYS A 340 -5.23 -4.89 48.63
N PRO A 341 -5.22 -3.61 49.06
CA PRO A 341 -5.46 -2.48 48.16
C PRO A 341 -4.39 -2.23 47.09
N GLU A 342 -3.13 -2.64 47.29
CA GLU A 342 -2.06 -2.44 46.30
C GLU A 342 -2.17 -3.34 45.07
N THR A 343 -2.66 -4.57 45.23
CA THR A 343 -2.84 -5.52 44.11
C THR A 343 -4.02 -5.05 43.26
N ASP A 344 -5.11 -4.70 43.94
CA ASP A 344 -6.37 -4.30 43.32
C ASP A 344 -6.19 -2.99 42.55
N THR A 345 -5.45 -2.03 43.11
CA THR A 345 -5.06 -0.79 42.40
C THR A 345 -4.35 -1.06 41.08
N LYS A 346 -3.43 -2.03 41.03
CA LYS A 346 -2.72 -2.41 39.79
C LYS A 346 -3.65 -3.09 38.79
N GLN A 347 -4.55 -3.95 39.24
CA GLN A 347 -5.50 -4.61 38.34
C GLN A 347 -6.55 -3.62 37.81
N ILE A 348 -7.07 -2.71 38.64
CA ILE A 348 -7.93 -1.60 38.23
C ILE A 348 -7.26 -0.76 37.15
N ALA A 349 -5.97 -0.44 37.31
CA ALA A 349 -5.20 0.30 36.30
C ALA A 349 -5.10 -0.47 34.97
N VAL A 350 -4.88 -1.79 35.01
CA VAL A 350 -4.80 -2.66 33.84
C VAL A 350 -6.15 -2.75 33.12
N GLU A 351 -7.25 -2.93 33.83
CA GLU A 351 -8.58 -3.06 33.24
C GLU A 351 -9.13 -1.72 32.74
N ALA A 352 -8.87 -0.60 33.42
CA ALA A 352 -9.21 0.73 32.90
C ALA A 352 -8.44 1.07 31.61
N ASP A 353 -7.17 0.65 31.50
CA ASP A 353 -6.37 0.76 30.28
C ASP A 353 -6.83 -0.22 29.18
N ASN A 354 -7.38 -1.38 29.55
CA ASN A 354 -8.09 -2.28 28.62
C ASN A 354 -9.36 -1.61 28.07
N LEU A 355 -10.23 -1.08 28.94
CA LEU A 355 -11.46 -0.37 28.57
C LEU A 355 -11.19 0.86 27.69
N THR A 356 -10.17 1.66 28.02
CA THR A 356 -9.76 2.81 27.20
C THR A 356 -9.35 2.38 25.79
N TRP A 357 -8.58 1.29 25.66
CA TRP A 357 -8.13 0.80 24.37
C TRP A 357 -9.25 0.12 23.56
N LEU A 358 -10.14 -0.63 24.19
CA LEU A 358 -11.31 -1.20 23.51
C LEU A 358 -12.25 -0.10 23.02
N LEU A 359 -12.40 0.99 23.79
CA LEU A 359 -13.11 2.20 23.37
C LEU A 359 -12.44 2.87 22.15
N ASP A 360 -11.11 2.97 22.11
CA ASP A 360 -10.40 3.43 20.91
C ASP A 360 -10.70 2.53 19.70
N VAL A 361 -10.62 1.20 19.87
CA VAL A 361 -10.94 0.23 18.79
C VAL A 361 -12.39 0.40 18.28
N LEU A 362 -13.36 0.59 19.17
CA LEU A 362 -14.76 0.86 18.80
C LEU A 362 -14.92 2.21 18.10
N ALA A 363 -14.21 3.25 18.52
CA ALA A 363 -14.26 4.58 17.91
C ALA A 363 -13.71 4.58 16.47
N GLU A 364 -12.58 3.91 16.21
CA GLU A 364 -12.05 3.74 14.85
C GLU A 364 -13.03 3.00 13.92
N ARG A 365 -13.89 2.15 14.49
CA ARG A 365 -14.92 1.37 13.78
C ARG A 365 -16.30 2.06 13.75
N GLN A 366 -16.40 3.28 14.28
CA GLN A 366 -17.66 4.03 14.45
C GLN A 366 -18.75 3.26 15.24
N ALA A 367 -18.34 2.32 16.09
CA ALA A 367 -19.19 1.38 16.82
C ALA A 367 -19.12 1.59 18.34
N ALA A 368 -18.95 2.82 18.81
CA ALA A 368 -18.78 3.11 20.23
C ALA A 368 -20.08 3.51 20.98
N GLU A 369 -21.25 3.43 20.32
CA GLU A 369 -22.53 3.84 20.91
C GLU A 369 -22.96 2.91 22.06
N GLU A 370 -22.98 1.59 21.87
CA GLU A 370 -23.43 0.67 22.93
C GLU A 370 -22.49 0.71 24.13
N PHE A 371 -21.17 0.82 23.91
CA PHE A 371 -20.22 1.05 25.01
C PHE A 371 -20.54 2.34 25.77
N SER A 372 -20.90 3.42 25.08
CA SER A 372 -21.30 4.68 25.71
C SER A 372 -22.56 4.52 26.56
N VAL A 373 -23.53 3.73 26.11
CA VAL A 373 -24.74 3.36 26.87
C VAL A 373 -24.36 2.55 28.12
N THR A 374 -23.55 1.49 27.95
CA THR A 374 -23.12 0.63 29.05
C THR A 374 -22.32 1.40 30.10
N TRP A 375 -21.41 2.31 29.69
CA TRP A 375 -20.63 3.15 30.60
C TRP A 375 -21.50 4.18 31.34
N ALA A 376 -22.40 4.87 30.63
CA ALA A 376 -23.29 5.85 31.24
C ALA A 376 -24.20 5.23 32.32
N ASN A 377 -24.57 3.96 32.20
CA ASN A 377 -25.40 3.24 33.16
C ASN A 377 -24.67 2.73 34.42
N GLN A 378 -23.35 2.93 34.55
CA GLN A 378 -22.53 2.40 35.67
C GLN A 378 -22.70 3.16 37.00
N LYS A 379 -23.93 3.29 37.47
CA LYS A 379 -24.29 3.99 38.73
C LYS A 379 -23.68 3.33 39.96
N GLU A 380 -23.64 2.00 40.03
CA GLU A 380 -23.02 1.28 41.15
C GLU A 380 -21.51 1.57 41.21
N LEU A 381 -20.81 1.53 40.07
CA LEU A 381 -19.38 1.84 40.01
C LEU A 381 -19.11 3.30 40.41
N ALA A 382 -19.92 4.25 39.96
CA ALA A 382 -19.81 5.66 40.37
C ALA A 382 -20.02 5.86 41.89
N LEU A 383 -20.92 5.11 42.52
CA LEU A 383 -21.13 5.14 43.99
C LEU A 383 -19.99 4.47 44.77
N LEU A 384 -19.33 3.46 44.20
CA LEU A 384 -18.13 2.85 44.80
C LEU A 384 -16.89 3.74 44.60
N HIS A 385 -16.81 4.46 43.47
CA HIS A 385 -15.70 5.33 43.12
C HIS A 385 -15.36 6.32 44.23
N GLU A 386 -16.35 7.04 44.76
CA GLU A 386 -16.11 8.04 45.81
C GLU A 386 -15.53 7.45 47.12
N LYS A 387 -15.74 6.16 47.38
CA LYS A 387 -15.25 5.46 48.59
C LYS A 387 -13.79 5.02 48.48
N LEU A 388 -13.27 4.83 47.27
CA LEU A 388 -11.91 4.34 47.06
C LEU A 388 -10.87 5.48 47.17
N PRO A 389 -9.62 5.17 47.56
CA PRO A 389 -8.51 6.12 47.47
C PRO A 389 -8.29 6.63 46.04
N LEU A 390 -7.93 7.91 45.94
CA LEU A 390 -7.67 8.61 44.68
C LEU A 390 -6.70 7.85 43.75
N MET A 391 -5.64 7.25 44.31
CA MET A 391 -4.62 6.49 43.58
C MET A 391 -5.17 5.26 42.85
N SER A 392 -6.26 4.68 43.34
CA SER A 392 -6.90 3.50 42.77
C SER A 392 -7.92 3.90 41.71
N ARG A 393 -8.75 4.91 42.02
CA ARG A 393 -9.95 5.21 41.23
C ARG A 393 -9.73 6.12 40.01
N TYR A 394 -8.72 6.99 40.01
CA TYR A 394 -8.53 7.98 38.94
C TYR A 394 -8.39 7.35 37.53
N HIS A 395 -7.97 6.09 37.47
CA HIS A 395 -7.95 5.27 36.26
C HIS A 395 -9.32 5.18 35.57
N ILE A 396 -10.42 5.10 36.33
CA ILE A 396 -11.80 5.11 35.83
C ILE A 396 -12.20 6.50 35.34
N SER A 397 -11.83 7.55 36.06
CA SER A 397 -12.00 8.94 35.60
C SER A 397 -11.30 9.21 34.25
N ARG A 398 -10.20 8.50 33.92
CA ARG A 398 -9.57 8.57 32.58
C ARG A 398 -10.41 7.94 31.47
N VAL A 399 -11.15 6.84 31.74
CA VAL A 399 -12.07 6.24 30.75
C VAL A 399 -13.24 7.20 30.45
N THR A 400 -13.83 7.78 31.49
CA THR A 400 -14.84 8.85 31.37
C THR A 400 -14.30 10.05 30.59
N SER A 401 -13.06 10.48 30.87
CA SER A 401 -12.41 11.57 30.14
C SER A 401 -12.28 11.27 28.64
N ARG A 402 -11.92 10.02 28.27
CA ARG A 402 -11.80 9.58 26.87
C ARG A 402 -13.15 9.63 26.12
N LEU A 403 -14.25 9.27 26.79
CA LEU A 403 -15.61 9.42 26.24
C LEU A 403 -15.94 10.88 25.96
N PHE A 404 -15.73 11.79 26.92
CA PHE A 404 -16.00 13.22 26.71
C PHE A 404 -15.16 13.83 25.58
N ILE A 405 -13.87 13.49 25.50
CA ILE A 405 -13.00 13.92 24.39
C ILE A 405 -13.58 13.47 23.04
N GLY A 406 -13.95 12.19 22.92
CA GLY A 406 -14.44 11.64 21.67
C GLY A 406 -15.82 12.18 21.26
N ILE A 407 -16.74 12.39 22.21
CA ILE A 407 -18.02 13.06 21.94
C ILE A 407 -17.77 14.51 21.48
N GLY A 408 -16.89 15.25 22.16
CA GLY A 408 -16.57 16.62 21.79
C GLY A 408 -15.92 16.76 20.41
N ARG A 409 -15.17 15.74 19.98
CA ARG A 409 -14.57 15.68 18.63
C ARG A 409 -15.52 15.17 17.55
N GLY A 410 -16.65 14.57 17.91
CA GLY A 410 -17.53 13.85 16.98
C GLY A 410 -17.01 12.47 16.58
N GLU A 411 -16.00 11.93 17.28
CA GLU A 411 -15.56 10.53 17.18
C GLU A 411 -16.64 9.56 17.74
N LEU A 412 -17.45 10.04 18.70
CA LEU A 412 -18.59 9.33 19.27
C LEU A 412 -19.85 10.19 19.16
N LEU A 413 -20.95 9.60 18.69
CA LEU A 413 -22.23 10.28 18.51
C LEU A 413 -23.39 9.61 19.30
N PRO A 414 -23.24 9.31 20.60
CA PRO A 414 -24.28 8.64 21.37
C PRO A 414 -25.53 9.52 21.52
N SER A 415 -26.67 8.85 21.70
CA SER A 415 -27.98 9.50 21.87
C SER A 415 -28.01 10.65 22.89
N LYS A 416 -28.98 11.57 22.75
CA LYS A 416 -29.21 12.68 23.67
C LYS A 416 -29.35 12.19 25.13
N ASP A 417 -30.13 11.13 25.35
CA ASP A 417 -30.36 10.56 26.67
C ASP A 417 -29.10 9.89 27.25
N THR A 418 -28.32 9.21 26.40
CA THR A 418 -27.01 8.64 26.79
C THR A 418 -26.03 9.72 27.23
N ARG A 419 -25.95 10.86 26.52
CA ARG A 419 -25.08 11.99 26.88
C ARG A 419 -25.50 12.64 28.20
N LEU A 420 -26.80 12.83 28.42
CA LEU A 420 -27.33 13.35 29.68
C LEU A 420 -27.05 12.38 30.84
N LEU A 421 -27.25 11.07 30.64
CA LEU A 421 -26.97 10.05 31.63
C LEU A 421 -25.47 9.98 31.97
N LEU A 422 -24.59 10.07 30.97
CA LEU A 422 -23.14 10.12 31.15
C LEU A 422 -22.73 11.31 32.02
N LEU A 423 -23.25 12.51 31.72
CA LEU A 423 -22.99 13.71 32.52
C LEU A 423 -23.52 13.57 33.95
N THR A 424 -24.76 13.13 34.14
CA THR A 424 -25.36 12.99 35.48
C THR A 424 -24.71 11.89 36.33
N THR A 425 -24.20 10.82 35.73
CA THR A 425 -23.54 9.72 36.46
C THR A 425 -22.07 10.02 36.77
N TRP A 426 -21.33 10.62 35.84
CA TRP A 426 -19.86 10.64 35.88
C TRP A 426 -19.21 12.02 35.99
N LEU A 427 -19.94 13.13 35.82
CA LEU A 427 -19.33 14.46 35.85
C LEU A 427 -18.79 14.81 37.24
N GLN A 428 -19.53 14.54 38.32
CA GLN A 428 -19.07 14.81 39.69
C GLN A 428 -17.91 13.90 40.12
N PRO A 429 -17.93 12.57 39.90
CA PRO A 429 -16.76 11.71 40.10
C PRO A 429 -15.50 12.20 39.37
N LEU A 430 -15.65 12.67 38.12
CA LEU A 430 -14.55 13.23 37.33
C LEU A 430 -14.03 14.56 37.91
N PHE A 431 -14.93 15.45 38.37
CA PHE A 431 -14.54 16.70 39.03
C PHE A 431 -13.75 16.45 40.32
N ASN A 432 -14.18 15.49 41.14
CA ASN A 432 -13.52 15.12 42.40
C ASN A 432 -12.06 14.65 42.20
N ASP A 433 -11.73 14.13 41.02
CA ASP A 433 -10.39 13.62 40.67
C ASP A 433 -9.59 14.58 39.77
N TYR A 434 -10.18 15.67 39.26
CA TYR A 434 -9.62 16.44 38.15
C TYR A 434 -8.25 17.07 38.44
N ASN A 435 -8.05 17.63 39.64
CA ASN A 435 -6.76 18.15 40.09
C ASN A 435 -5.63 17.09 39.96
N TRP A 436 -5.92 15.85 40.37
CA TRP A 436 -4.97 14.74 40.26
C TRP A 436 -4.75 14.27 38.83
N LEU A 437 -5.78 14.29 37.99
CA LEU A 437 -5.63 14.02 36.56
C LEU A 437 -4.71 15.07 35.91
N GLN A 438 -4.94 16.35 36.20
CA GLN A 438 -4.22 17.48 35.61
C GLN A 438 -2.74 17.52 36.01
N HIS A 439 -2.38 17.14 37.24
CA HIS A 439 -1.02 17.26 37.76
C HIS A 439 -0.29 15.92 37.97
N GLY A 440 -1.02 14.83 38.22
CA GLY A 440 -0.46 13.49 38.44
C GLY A 440 -0.26 12.67 37.16
N CYS A 441 -1.01 12.97 36.07
CA CYS A 441 -0.99 12.16 34.85
C CYS A 441 -0.28 12.89 33.69
N ARG A 442 0.98 12.52 33.40
CA ARG A 442 1.79 13.17 32.34
C ARG A 442 1.18 13.15 30.92
N SER A 443 0.24 12.25 30.64
CA SER A 443 -0.44 12.11 29.34
C SER A 443 -1.89 12.59 29.34
N PHE A 444 -2.32 13.25 30.42
CA PHE A 444 -3.66 13.85 30.51
C PHE A 444 -3.64 15.26 29.90
N ASP A 445 -4.60 15.54 29.02
CA ASP A 445 -4.80 16.86 28.44
C ASP A 445 -6.13 17.42 28.94
N GLY A 446 -6.08 18.20 30.04
CA GLY A 446 -7.25 18.81 30.64
C GLY A 446 -8.04 19.70 29.68
N LYS A 447 -7.38 20.37 28.71
CA LYS A 447 -8.07 21.23 27.75
C LYS A 447 -8.95 20.43 26.79
N LEU A 448 -8.46 19.27 26.33
CA LEU A 448 -9.27 18.35 25.52
C LEU A 448 -10.45 17.78 26.30
N VAL A 449 -10.29 17.53 27.61
CA VAL A 449 -11.38 17.06 28.48
C VAL A 449 -12.40 18.15 28.75
N GLU A 450 -11.97 19.36 29.10
CA GLU A 450 -12.81 20.56 29.28
C GLU A 450 -13.62 20.88 28.02
N GLU A 451 -12.96 20.87 26.85
CA GLU A 451 -13.64 21.05 25.57
C GLU A 451 -14.61 19.89 25.27
N GLY A 452 -14.22 18.66 25.59
CA GLY A 452 -15.07 17.46 25.47
C GLY A 452 -16.37 17.55 26.26
N ILE A 453 -16.25 17.84 27.57
CA ILE A 453 -17.37 18.03 28.49
C ILE A 453 -18.24 19.21 28.01
N GLY A 454 -17.61 20.36 27.75
CA GLY A 454 -18.30 21.59 27.34
C GLY A 454 -19.09 21.42 26.05
N ARG A 455 -18.51 20.78 25.02
CA ARG A 455 -19.21 20.45 23.78
C ARG A 455 -20.33 19.45 24.02
N THR A 456 -20.12 18.43 24.86
CA THR A 456 -21.18 17.45 25.22
C THR A 456 -22.39 18.15 25.84
N ILE A 457 -22.17 19.01 26.84
CA ILE A 457 -23.24 19.81 27.48
C ILE A 457 -23.99 20.66 26.45
N LEU A 458 -23.27 21.39 25.58
CA LEU A 458 -23.85 22.29 24.57
C LEU A 458 -24.71 21.61 23.49
N THR A 459 -24.76 20.27 23.45
CA THR A 459 -25.62 19.47 22.55
C THR A 459 -26.92 18.99 23.20
N LEU A 460 -27.13 19.26 24.49
CA LEU A 460 -28.38 18.96 25.22
C LEU A 460 -29.41 20.09 25.06
N PRO A 461 -30.69 19.89 25.46
CA PRO A 461 -31.65 20.96 25.69
C PRO A 461 -31.12 22.09 26.59
N LEU A 462 -31.69 23.31 26.48
CA LEU A 462 -31.24 24.47 27.26
C LEU A 462 -31.47 24.33 28.77
N GLU A 463 -32.50 23.59 29.18
CA GLU A 463 -32.82 23.29 30.58
C GLU A 463 -31.78 22.35 31.21
N ASP A 464 -31.42 21.27 30.51
CA ASP A 464 -30.32 20.38 30.91
C ASP A 464 -28.98 21.12 30.95
N GLN A 465 -28.70 21.96 29.94
CA GLN A 465 -27.52 22.85 29.94
C GLN A 465 -27.50 23.74 31.19
N GLN A 466 -28.62 24.38 31.52
CA GLN A 466 -28.75 25.25 32.69
C GLN A 466 -28.46 24.50 33.99
N SER A 467 -29.11 23.36 34.20
CA SER A 467 -28.95 22.54 35.41
C SER A 467 -27.48 22.17 35.64
N ILE A 468 -26.83 21.64 34.60
CA ILE A 468 -25.44 21.18 34.68
C ILE A 468 -24.47 22.36 34.82
N LEU A 469 -24.66 23.45 34.08
CA LEU A 469 -23.75 24.61 34.12
C LEU A 469 -23.88 25.43 35.41
N LEU A 470 -25.06 25.50 36.03
CA LEU A 470 -25.21 26.14 37.34
C LEU A 470 -24.60 25.28 38.46
N SER A 471 -24.73 23.95 38.38
CA SER A 471 -24.03 23.02 39.28
C SER A 471 -22.50 23.16 39.14
N TRP A 472 -21.99 23.17 37.90
CA TRP A 472 -20.58 23.45 37.63
C TRP A 472 -20.14 24.81 38.18
N LEU A 473 -20.91 25.88 37.97
CA LEU A 473 -20.56 27.22 38.44
C LEU A 473 -20.43 27.25 39.97
N GLY A 474 -21.33 26.58 40.69
CA GLY A 474 -21.23 26.39 42.14
C GLY A 474 -19.95 25.66 42.55
N SER A 475 -19.61 24.56 41.88
CA SER A 475 -18.37 23.82 42.13
C SER A 475 -17.10 24.61 41.78
N PHE A 476 -17.11 25.36 40.68
CA PHE A 476 -15.96 26.14 40.19
C PHE A 476 -15.65 27.33 41.11
N LEU A 477 -16.68 28.04 41.61
CA LEU A 477 -16.52 29.14 42.55
C LEU A 477 -15.99 28.70 43.92
N ASN A 478 -16.25 27.45 44.34
CA ASN A 478 -15.79 26.89 45.61
C ASN A 478 -14.47 26.10 45.49
N GLY A 479 -14.19 25.50 44.33
CA GLY A 479 -13.06 24.58 44.11
C GLY A 479 -11.89 25.15 43.29
N GLY A 480 -12.04 26.33 42.67
CA GLY A 480 -10.97 27.00 41.93
C GLY A 480 -10.44 26.17 40.76
N ASP A 481 -9.11 26.04 40.68
CA ASP A 481 -8.39 25.28 39.65
C ASP A 481 -8.49 23.75 39.82
N GLY A 482 -9.05 23.27 40.93
CA GLY A 482 -9.32 21.84 41.14
C GLY A 482 -10.47 21.25 40.31
N CYS A 483 -11.19 22.08 39.54
CA CYS A 483 -12.38 21.71 38.76
C CYS A 483 -12.16 22.03 37.26
N PRO A 484 -12.69 21.23 36.30
CA PRO A 484 -12.59 21.54 34.87
C PRO A 484 -13.12 22.93 34.53
N ASN A 485 -12.37 23.72 33.76
CA ASN A 485 -12.81 25.03 33.32
C ASN A 485 -13.81 24.94 32.15
N LEU A 486 -15.10 24.97 32.45
CA LEU A 486 -16.19 24.97 31.46
C LEU A 486 -16.66 26.39 31.06
N GLN A 487 -15.90 27.45 31.36
CA GLN A 487 -16.27 28.84 31.06
C GLN A 487 -16.73 29.03 29.61
N ARG A 488 -16.03 28.44 28.64
CA ARG A 488 -16.39 28.56 27.22
C ARG A 488 -17.79 27.99 26.92
N ALA A 489 -18.18 26.89 27.57
CA ALA A 489 -19.51 26.32 27.44
C ALA A 489 -20.56 27.19 28.15
N PHE A 490 -20.25 27.66 29.36
CA PHE A 490 -21.08 28.60 30.12
C PHE A 490 -21.39 29.87 29.31
N GLU A 491 -20.41 30.50 28.69
CA GLU A 491 -20.64 31.70 27.88
C GLU A 491 -21.48 31.44 26.61
N VAL A 492 -21.38 30.26 25.99
CA VAL A 492 -22.21 29.91 24.83
C VAL A 492 -23.66 29.68 25.26
N TRP A 493 -23.89 28.96 26.35
CA TRP A 493 -25.21 28.81 26.96
C TRP A 493 -25.79 30.17 27.37
N TRP A 494 -25.02 31.01 28.07
CA TRP A 494 -25.46 32.35 28.48
C TRP A 494 -25.91 33.20 27.29
N ARG A 495 -25.14 33.20 26.18
CA ARG A 495 -25.52 33.90 24.95
C ARG A 495 -26.81 33.36 24.34
N ARG A 496 -27.05 32.04 24.38
CA ARG A 496 -28.29 31.40 23.91
C ARG A 496 -29.49 31.72 24.80
N SER A 497 -29.31 31.76 26.12
CA SER A 497 -30.39 31.95 27.08
C SER A 497 -30.80 33.43 27.27
N PHE A 498 -29.84 34.36 27.28
CA PHE A 498 -30.10 35.76 27.67
C PHE A 498 -29.90 36.81 26.57
N ILE A 499 -29.12 36.52 25.52
CA ILE A 499 -28.75 37.51 24.49
C ILE A 499 -29.38 37.21 23.13
N ARG A 500 -29.50 35.92 22.78
CA ARG A 500 -30.18 35.42 21.58
C ARG A 500 -31.10 34.24 21.92
N PRO A 501 -32.11 34.43 22.79
CA PRO A 501 -33.21 33.46 22.85
C PRO A 501 -33.81 33.35 21.45
N TYR A 502 -33.91 32.13 20.91
CA TYR A 502 -34.45 31.90 19.57
C TYR A 502 -35.99 31.95 19.52
N SER A 503 -36.64 32.16 20.67
CA SER A 503 -38.07 32.43 20.77
C SER A 503 -38.42 33.78 20.12
N ASP A 504 -39.44 33.77 19.27
CA ASP A 504 -40.18 34.94 18.79
C ASP A 504 -39.48 35.97 17.90
N ARG A 505 -38.72 35.50 16.90
CA ARG A 505 -38.53 36.26 15.64
C ARG A 505 -39.50 35.90 14.49
N GLN A 506 -40.40 34.93 14.70
CA GLN A 506 -41.45 34.58 13.74
C GLN A 506 -42.88 35.00 14.16
N ALA A 507 -43.10 35.44 15.40
CA ALA A 507 -44.41 35.86 15.89
C ALA A 507 -44.86 37.26 15.42
N ASN A 508 -43.91 38.15 15.06
CA ASN A 508 -44.18 39.54 14.60
C ASN A 508 -43.96 39.73 13.09
N GLY A 509 -44.19 38.67 12.29
CA GLY A 509 -44.02 38.67 10.84
C GLY A 509 -45.30 38.39 10.05
N SER A 510 -46.48 38.65 10.63
CA SER A 510 -47.77 38.43 9.97
C SER A 510 -48.21 39.63 9.12
N CYS A 511 -48.61 39.32 7.89
CA CYS A 511 -49.03 40.24 6.85
C CYS A 511 -50.08 41.27 7.29
N GLN A 512 -49.85 42.54 6.96
CA GLN A 512 -50.92 43.37 6.39
C GLN A 512 -50.52 43.74 4.96
N THR A 513 -51.14 43.02 4.02
CA THR A 513 -51.13 43.36 2.59
C THR A 513 -52.01 44.57 2.36
N ASP A 514 -51.51 45.57 1.64
CA ASP A 514 -52.34 46.64 1.09
C ASP A 514 -53.51 46.07 0.29
N SER A 515 -54.73 46.50 0.63
CA SER A 515 -55.93 46.29 -0.17
C SER A 515 -56.54 47.65 -0.53
N THR A 516 -55.92 48.33 -1.50
CA THR A 516 -56.52 49.48 -2.19
C THR A 516 -57.01 49.06 -3.58
N SER A 517 -58.29 48.75 -3.67
CA SER A 517 -59.03 48.66 -4.93
C SER A 517 -60.39 49.32 -4.75
N LYS A 518 -60.66 50.34 -5.58
CA LYS A 518 -61.96 51.02 -5.69
C LYS A 518 -62.91 50.21 -6.60
N GLU A 519 -64.20 50.48 -6.44
CA GLU A 519 -65.41 50.10 -7.21
C GLU A 519 -66.44 49.54 -6.21
N GLU A 520 -67.64 50.10 -6.01
CA GLU A 520 -68.32 51.27 -6.64
C GLU A 520 -68.64 52.38 -5.61
#